data_AF-A0A947R7F8-F1
#
_entry.id   AF-A0A947R7F8-F1
#
_cell.length_a   1.000
_cell.length_b   1.000
_cell.length_c   1.000
_cell.angle_alpha   90.00
_cell.angle_beta   90.00
_cell.angle_gamma   90.00
#
_symmetry.space_group_name_H-M   'P 1'
#
loop_
_entity.id
_entity.type
_entity.pdbx_description
1 polymer ?
#
loop_
_entity_poly.entity_id
_entity_poly.type
_entity_poly.pdbx_seq_one_letter_code
_entity_poly.pdbx_strand_id
1 'polypeptide(L)'
;MKINRSPYLKFVSIILGALFFIHFLPFDAFASEAGGWRPTYDLIMRWLNFFILAYIIVRFAKKPVVNFLKEKKDKIAQEISAAEQQNLDAQKKNADMLEKIKRGNEHISSIKQKIIEEGERKKQEIIRNAKNQSILILEKTKKKIEYQVYSEKEKLKSELIESAIGIAMGKLPSAITKEDNQKFIDNYLAYKFSK
;
A
#
# COMPACT_ATOMS: atom_id res chain seq x y z
N MET A 1 58.17 8.90 -8.96
CA MET A 1 57.72 9.19 -10.34
C MET A 1 57.79 7.89 -11.14
N LYS A 2 56.67 7.17 -11.29
CA LYS A 2 56.66 5.82 -11.90
C LYS A 2 56.84 5.95 -13.42
N ILE A 3 57.96 5.43 -13.93
CA ILE A 3 58.25 5.33 -15.36
C ILE A 3 57.23 4.34 -15.97
N ASN A 4 56.11 4.87 -16.43
CA ASN A 4 55.09 4.09 -17.14
C ASN A 4 55.64 3.74 -18.52
N ARG A 5 56.48 2.68 -18.62
CA ARG A 5 56.90 2.14 -19.91
C ARG A 5 55.65 1.69 -20.64
N SER A 6 55.26 2.43 -21.69
CA SER A 6 53.99 2.22 -22.39
C SER A 6 53.83 0.73 -22.74
N PRO A 7 52.64 0.13 -22.50
CA PRO A 7 52.42 -1.31 -22.73
C PRO A 7 52.72 -1.72 -24.18
N TYR A 8 52.60 -0.77 -25.10
CA TYR A 8 53.05 -0.88 -26.49
C TYR A 8 54.53 -1.24 -26.64
N LEU A 9 55.43 -0.62 -25.87
CA LEU A 9 56.87 -0.92 -25.93
C LEU A 9 57.16 -2.36 -25.50
N LYS A 10 56.42 -2.90 -24.53
CA LYS A 10 56.55 -4.30 -24.09
C LYS A 10 56.04 -5.27 -25.15
N PHE A 11 54.88 -4.99 -25.74
CA PHE A 11 54.30 -5.82 -26.81
C PHE A 11 55.19 -5.86 -28.05
N VAL A 12 55.69 -4.70 -28.48
CA VAL A 12 56.63 -4.59 -29.59
C VAL A 12 57.96 -5.27 -29.25
N SER A 13 58.47 -5.14 -28.03
CA SER A 13 59.69 -5.87 -27.62
C SER A 13 59.52 -7.39 -27.61
N ILE A 14 58.31 -7.90 -27.32
CA ILE A 14 58.02 -9.34 -27.38
C ILE A 14 57.99 -9.82 -28.83
N ILE A 15 57.34 -9.07 -29.73
CA ILE A 15 57.30 -9.41 -31.16
C ILE A 15 58.69 -9.30 -31.78
N LEU A 16 59.43 -8.24 -31.48
CA LEU A 16 60.82 -8.08 -31.93
C LEU A 16 61.74 -9.15 -31.36
N GLY A 17 61.55 -9.54 -30.10
CA GLY A 17 62.28 -10.63 -29.47
C GLY A 17 61.98 -11.99 -30.11
N ALA A 18 60.71 -12.27 -30.44
CA ALA A 18 60.32 -13.47 -31.16
C ALA A 18 60.89 -13.50 -32.59
N LEU A 19 60.83 -12.37 -33.30
CA LEU A 19 61.45 -12.23 -34.62
C LEU A 19 62.97 -12.38 -34.54
N PHE A 20 63.63 -11.79 -33.55
CA PHE A 20 65.07 -11.95 -33.30
C PHE A 20 65.42 -13.42 -33.05
N PHE A 21 64.63 -14.12 -32.23
CA PHE A 21 64.80 -15.53 -31.94
C PHE A 21 64.66 -16.41 -33.19
N ILE A 22 63.70 -16.11 -34.07
CA ILE A 22 63.54 -16.80 -35.38
C ILE A 22 64.80 -16.65 -36.25
N HIS A 23 65.46 -15.48 -36.22
CA HIS A 23 66.69 -15.24 -36.97
C HIS A 23 67.95 -15.81 -36.29
N PHE A 24 67.85 -16.16 -35.00
CA PHE A 24 68.92 -16.75 -34.18
C PHE A 24 68.85 -18.29 -34.13
N LEU A 25 67.72 -18.90 -34.52
CA LEU A 25 67.64 -20.34 -34.73
C LEU A 25 68.63 -20.72 -35.84
N PRO A 26 69.56 -21.67 -35.61
CA PRO A 26 70.44 -22.17 -36.65
C PRO A 26 69.60 -22.97 -37.65
N PHE A 27 69.12 -22.30 -38.70
CA PHE A 27 68.65 -22.99 -39.89
C PHE A 27 69.87 -23.16 -40.81
N ASP A 28 70.68 -24.18 -40.52
CA ASP A 28 71.76 -24.59 -41.40
C ASP A 28 71.13 -25.19 -42.67
N ALA A 29 70.88 -24.35 -43.67
CA ALA A 29 70.75 -24.83 -45.04
C ALA A 29 72.16 -25.22 -45.50
N PHE A 30 72.57 -26.46 -45.19
CA PHE A 30 73.82 -27.05 -45.65
C PHE A 30 73.81 -27.16 -47.19
N ALA A 31 74.30 -26.13 -47.85
CA ALA A 31 74.89 -26.22 -49.18
C ALA A 31 76.39 -25.93 -49.01
N SER A 32 77.19 -26.99 -48.92
CA SER A 32 78.63 -26.88 -48.76
C SER A 32 79.28 -26.43 -50.06
N GLU A 33 79.88 -25.25 -50.05
CA GLU A 33 81.14 -24.96 -50.74
C GLU A 33 81.78 -23.75 -50.04
N ALA A 34 82.72 -24.06 -49.15
CA ALA A 34 83.39 -23.10 -48.30
C ALA A 34 84.53 -22.40 -49.06
N GLY A 35 84.41 -21.08 -49.22
CA GLY A 35 85.48 -20.25 -49.74
C GLY A 35 84.99 -18.97 -50.42
N GLY A 36 84.41 -18.04 -49.66
CA GLY A 36 84.04 -16.73 -50.21
C GLY A 36 83.28 -15.81 -49.25
N TRP A 37 83.13 -14.55 -49.63
CA TRP A 37 82.45 -13.47 -48.89
C TRP A 37 80.93 -13.66 -48.69
N ARG A 38 80.34 -14.68 -49.32
CA ARG A 38 78.88 -14.90 -49.35
C ARG A 38 78.22 -15.14 -47.98
N PRO A 39 78.77 -15.97 -47.06
CA PRO A 39 78.15 -16.20 -45.75
C PRO A 39 78.07 -14.92 -44.89
N THR A 40 79.08 -14.05 -45.00
CA THR A 40 79.11 -12.77 -44.29
C THR A 40 78.09 -11.79 -44.88
N TYR A 41 77.92 -11.78 -46.20
CA TYR A 41 76.94 -10.97 -46.90
C TYR A 41 75.49 -11.37 -46.56
N ASP A 42 75.19 -12.67 -46.54
CA ASP A 42 73.85 -13.19 -46.21
C ASP A 42 73.47 -12.86 -44.76
N LEU A 43 74.41 -12.94 -43.83
CA LEU A 43 74.21 -12.53 -42.43
C LEU A 43 73.86 -11.03 -42.32
N ILE A 44 74.62 -10.16 -43.02
CA ILE A 44 74.38 -8.71 -43.02
C ILE A 44 73.02 -8.38 -43.64
N MET A 45 72.68 -8.99 -44.78
CA MET A 45 71.39 -8.78 -45.45
C MET A 45 70.20 -9.25 -44.60
N ARG A 46 70.36 -10.34 -43.85
CA ARG A 46 69.35 -10.83 -42.92
C ARG A 46 69.10 -9.85 -41.77
N TRP A 47 70.15 -9.32 -41.15
CA TRP A 47 70.01 -8.30 -40.10
C TRP A 47 69.41 -7.00 -40.63
N LEU A 48 69.83 -6.57 -41.83
CA LEU A 48 69.26 -5.41 -42.50
C LEU A 48 67.75 -5.58 -42.71
N ASN A 49 67.31 -6.74 -43.21
CA ASN A 49 65.88 -7.05 -43.40
C ASN A 49 65.12 -7.04 -42.06
N PHE A 50 65.69 -7.65 -41.00
CA PHE A 50 65.10 -7.61 -39.66
C PHE A 50 64.93 -6.17 -39.15
N PHE A 51 65.93 -5.30 -39.27
CA PHE A 51 65.83 -3.91 -38.83
C PHE A 51 64.81 -3.10 -39.64
N ILE A 52 64.73 -3.33 -40.96
CA ILE A 52 63.72 -2.70 -41.83
C ILE A 52 62.31 -3.13 -41.39
N LEU A 53 62.07 -4.43 -41.21
CA LEU A 53 60.79 -4.97 -40.78
C LEU A 53 60.42 -4.48 -39.36
N ALA A 54 61.39 -4.50 -38.45
CA ALA A 54 61.25 -3.99 -37.09
C ALA A 54 60.83 -2.52 -37.08
N TYR A 55 61.48 -1.69 -37.91
CA TYR A 55 61.16 -0.28 -38.04
C TYR A 55 59.71 -0.06 -38.54
N ILE A 56 59.28 -0.81 -39.55
CA ILE A 56 57.91 -0.75 -40.09
C ILE A 56 56.89 -1.16 -39.02
N ILE A 57 57.10 -2.28 -38.34
CA ILE A 57 56.19 -2.76 -37.29
C ILE A 57 56.08 -1.75 -36.16
N VAL A 58 57.20 -1.22 -35.65
CA VAL A 58 57.21 -0.19 -34.61
C VAL A 58 56.42 1.03 -35.11
N ARG A 59 56.72 1.53 -36.32
CA ARG A 59 56.12 2.75 -36.85
C ARG A 59 54.59 2.64 -37.01
N PHE A 60 54.10 1.49 -37.49
CA PHE A 60 52.69 1.28 -37.80
C PHE A 60 51.87 0.71 -36.63
N ALA A 61 52.42 -0.18 -35.80
CA ALA A 61 51.67 -0.83 -34.71
C ALA A 61 51.39 0.09 -33.51
N LYS A 62 52.06 1.24 -33.40
CA LYS A 62 51.91 2.17 -32.26
C LYS A 62 50.49 2.66 -32.06
N LYS A 63 49.86 3.17 -33.11
CA LYS A 63 48.50 3.71 -33.04
C LYS A 63 47.44 2.64 -32.74
N PRO A 64 47.34 1.51 -33.48
CA PRO A 64 46.29 0.53 -33.25
C PRO A 64 46.39 -0.15 -31.88
N VAL A 65 47.60 -0.48 -31.41
CA VAL A 65 47.79 -1.13 -30.10
C VAL A 65 47.42 -0.21 -28.94
N VAL A 66 47.83 1.07 -29.00
CA VAL A 66 47.48 2.04 -27.96
C VAL A 66 45.98 2.31 -27.94
N ASN A 67 45.36 2.44 -29.12
CA ASN A 67 43.92 2.66 -29.23
C ASN A 67 43.13 1.47 -28.68
N PHE A 68 43.50 0.23 -29.02
CA PHE A 68 42.85 -0.98 -28.50
C PHE A 68 42.95 -1.08 -26.97
N LEU A 69 44.13 -0.84 -26.40
CA LEU A 69 44.31 -0.88 -24.94
C LEU A 69 43.55 0.25 -24.23
N LYS A 70 43.49 1.43 -24.86
CA LYS A 70 42.69 2.55 -24.34
C LYS A 70 41.20 2.21 -24.36
N GLU A 71 40.68 1.70 -25.47
CA GLU A 71 39.28 1.30 -25.63
C GLU A 71 38.89 0.23 -24.60
N LYS A 72 39.75 -0.78 -24.38
CA LYS A 72 39.51 -1.80 -23.34
C LYS A 72 39.50 -1.20 -21.94
N LYS A 73 40.43 -0.30 -21.63
CA LYS A 73 40.47 0.41 -20.34
C LYS A 73 39.21 1.24 -20.15
N ASP A 74 38.81 2.00 -21.17
CA ASP A 74 37.65 2.90 -21.11
C ASP A 74 36.35 2.07 -20.96
N LYS A 75 36.23 0.95 -21.68
CA LYS A 75 35.11 0.01 -21.54
C LYS A 75 35.01 -0.57 -20.12
N ILE A 76 36.13 -1.06 -19.57
CA ILE A 76 36.15 -1.61 -18.20
C ILE A 76 35.81 -0.52 -17.18
N ALA A 77 36.33 0.70 -17.35
CA ALA A 77 36.01 1.81 -16.47
C ALA A 77 34.52 2.17 -16.53
N GLN A 78 33.91 2.15 -17.73
CA GLN A 78 32.48 2.36 -17.90
C GLN A 78 31.64 1.24 -17.27
N GLU A 79 32.03 -0.02 -17.45
CA GLU A 79 31.34 -1.17 -16.84
C GLU A 79 31.38 -1.11 -15.31
N ILE A 80 32.54 -0.77 -14.73
CA ILE A 80 32.68 -0.59 -13.27
C ILE A 80 31.82 0.58 -12.78
N SER A 81 31.88 1.73 -13.45
CA SER A 81 31.08 2.90 -13.07
C SER A 81 29.57 2.63 -13.18
N ALA A 82 29.14 1.91 -14.22
CA ALA A 82 27.74 1.50 -14.38
C ALA A 82 27.31 0.52 -13.28
N ALA A 83 28.15 -0.44 -12.91
CA ALA A 83 27.87 -1.37 -11.83
C ALA A 83 27.80 -0.68 -10.45
N GLU A 84 28.69 0.28 -10.19
CA GLU A 84 28.65 1.12 -8.99
C GLU A 84 27.36 1.94 -8.93
N GLN A 85 26.99 2.60 -10.04
CA GLN A 85 25.75 3.37 -10.13
C GLN A 85 24.52 2.50 -9.91
N GLN A 86 24.48 1.31 -10.51
CA GLN A 86 23.38 0.36 -10.34
C GLN A 86 23.28 -0.12 -8.88
N ASN A 87 24.41 -0.37 -8.22
CA ASN A 87 24.41 -0.72 -6.79
C ASN A 87 23.91 0.42 -5.91
N LEU A 88 24.33 1.66 -6.18
CA LEU A 88 23.85 2.83 -5.44
C LEU A 88 22.35 3.05 -5.64
N ASP A 89 21.87 2.94 -6.87
CA ASP A 89 20.44 3.05 -7.18
C ASP A 89 19.62 1.93 -6.52
N ALA A 90 20.15 0.70 -6.49
CA ALA A 90 19.51 -0.42 -5.81
C ALA A 90 19.44 -0.20 -4.29
N GLN A 91 20.53 0.27 -3.67
CA GLN A 91 20.56 0.60 -2.24
C GLN A 91 19.58 1.72 -1.91
N LYS A 92 19.52 2.78 -2.73
CA LYS A 92 18.57 3.88 -2.56
C LYS A 92 17.12 3.39 -2.66
N LYS A 93 16.80 2.58 -3.68
CA LYS A 93 15.46 1.98 -3.83
C LYS A 93 15.09 1.09 -2.63
N ASN A 94 16.05 0.35 -2.09
CA ASN A 94 15.83 -0.47 -0.90
C ASN A 94 15.53 0.39 0.32
N ALA A 95 16.33 1.43 0.57
CA ALA A 95 16.11 2.39 1.65
C ALA A 95 14.73 3.07 1.55
N ASP A 96 14.37 3.58 0.36
CA ASP A 96 13.06 4.19 0.10
C ASP A 96 11.91 3.20 0.34
N MET A 97 12.09 1.92 -0.02
CA MET A 97 11.08 0.88 0.19
C MET A 97 10.91 0.54 1.68
N LEU A 98 12.01 0.40 2.42
CA LEU A 98 11.98 0.18 3.87
C LEU A 98 11.30 1.34 4.59
N GLU A 99 11.57 2.57 4.16
CA GLU A 99 10.91 3.76 4.69
C GLU A 99 9.41 3.75 4.41
N LYS A 100 8.99 3.39 3.18
CA LYS A 100 7.57 3.22 2.83
C LYS A 100 6.89 2.15 3.69
N ILE A 101 7.55 1.02 3.92
CA ILE A 101 7.03 -0.04 4.79
C ILE A 101 6.87 0.48 6.23
N LYS A 102 7.86 1.19 6.76
CA LYS A 102 7.80 1.77 8.10
C LYS A 102 6.63 2.76 8.24
N ARG A 103 6.50 3.71 7.31
CA ARG A 103 5.39 4.67 7.26
C ARG A 103 4.04 3.96 7.10
N GLY A 104 3.98 2.91 6.30
CA GLY A 104 2.79 2.06 6.14
C GLY A 104 2.36 1.39 7.44
N ASN A 105 3.31 0.83 8.20
CA ASN A 105 3.04 0.20 9.50
C ASN A 105 2.55 1.23 10.53
N GLU A 106 3.16 2.42 10.58
CA GLU A 106 2.71 3.53 11.44
C GLU A 106 1.28 3.96 11.08
N HIS A 107 0.98 4.07 9.78
CA HIS A 107 -0.36 4.40 9.30
C HIS A 107 -1.40 3.34 9.69
N ILE A 108 -1.10 2.05 9.51
CA ILE A 108 -1.97 0.94 9.91
C ILE A 108 -2.23 0.97 11.42
N SER A 109 -1.19 1.20 12.22
CA SER A 109 -1.33 1.33 13.68
C SER A 109 -2.28 2.49 14.05
N SER A 110 -2.13 3.65 13.39
CA SER A 110 -3.00 4.80 13.61
C SER A 110 -4.46 4.53 13.21
N ILE A 111 -4.69 3.82 12.10
CA ILE A 111 -6.03 3.42 11.66
C ILE A 111 -6.65 2.48 12.68
N LYS A 112 -5.90 1.47 13.13
CA LYS A 112 -6.38 0.52 14.13
C LYS A 112 -6.81 1.22 15.41
N GLN A 113 -6.01 2.17 15.90
CA GLN A 113 -6.36 2.96 17.07
C GLN A 113 -7.64 3.77 16.87
N LYS A 114 -7.78 4.47 15.72
CA LYS A 114 -9.00 5.21 15.38
C LYS A 114 -10.24 4.32 15.30
N ILE A 115 -10.11 3.13 14.73
CA ILE A 115 -11.23 2.17 14.65
C ILE A 115 -11.67 1.72 16.05
N ILE A 116 -10.73 1.45 16.95
CA ILE A 116 -11.04 1.05 18.33
C ILE A 116 -11.74 2.21 19.06
N GLU A 117 -11.21 3.44 18.95
CA GLU A 117 -11.79 4.63 19.57
C GLU A 117 -13.20 4.92 19.06
N GLU A 118 -13.40 4.90 17.74
CA GLU A 118 -14.73 5.08 17.13
C GLU A 118 -15.68 3.94 17.50
N GLY A 119 -15.17 2.71 17.62
CA GLY A 119 -15.93 1.55 18.08
C GLY A 119 -16.46 1.73 19.51
N GLU A 120 -15.59 2.12 20.44
CA GLU A 120 -15.99 2.39 21.82
C GLU A 120 -16.94 3.60 21.92
N ARG A 121 -16.69 4.67 21.16
CA ARG A 121 -17.59 5.83 21.09
C ARG A 121 -19.00 5.43 20.62
N LYS A 122 -19.10 4.68 19.52
CA LYS A 122 -20.37 4.18 18.98
C LYS A 122 -21.07 3.23 19.95
N LYS A 123 -20.33 2.34 20.61
CA LYS A 123 -20.87 1.44 21.64
C LYS A 123 -21.49 2.23 22.79
N GLN A 124 -20.79 3.24 23.31
CA GLN A 124 -21.32 4.11 24.36
C GLN A 124 -22.56 4.87 23.90
N GLU A 125 -22.56 5.37 22.67
CA GLU A 125 -23.71 6.05 22.07
C GLU A 125 -24.93 5.13 21.95
N ILE A 126 -24.76 3.90 21.45
CA ILE A 126 -25.81 2.89 21.36
C ILE A 126 -26.39 2.59 22.73
N ILE A 127 -25.54 2.36 23.74
CA ILE A 127 -25.99 2.08 25.12
C ILE A 127 -26.78 3.28 25.68
N ARG A 128 -26.30 4.51 25.47
CA ARG A 128 -26.99 5.72 25.93
C ARG A 128 -28.34 5.87 25.25
N ASN A 129 -28.40 5.68 23.94
CA ASN A 129 -29.64 5.79 23.16
C ASN A 129 -30.64 4.71 23.59
N ALA A 130 -30.18 3.47 23.79
CA ALA A 130 -31.04 2.38 24.27
C ALA A 130 -31.61 2.67 25.67
N LYS A 131 -30.81 3.21 26.60
CA LYS A 131 -31.29 3.65 27.93
C LYS A 131 -32.34 4.75 27.82
N ASN A 132 -32.09 5.77 27.01
CA ASN A 132 -33.03 6.88 26.81
C ASN A 132 -34.34 6.39 26.18
N GLN A 133 -34.27 5.51 25.18
CA GLN A 133 -35.45 4.90 24.57
C GLN A 133 -36.24 4.05 25.56
N SER A 134 -35.55 3.28 26.41
CA SER A 134 -36.19 2.49 27.46
C SER A 134 -36.97 3.37 28.44
N ILE A 135 -36.38 4.48 28.90
CA ILE A 135 -37.05 5.46 29.77
C ILE A 135 -38.29 6.03 29.08
N LEU A 136 -38.16 6.48 27.83
CA LEU A 136 -39.29 7.02 27.06
C LEU A 136 -40.41 5.99 26.87
N ILE A 137 -40.09 4.72 26.61
CA ILE A 137 -41.07 3.65 26.49
C ILE A 137 -41.79 3.43 27.83
N LEU A 138 -41.05 3.41 28.94
CA LEU A 138 -41.65 3.25 30.27
C LEU A 138 -42.58 4.41 30.63
N GLU A 139 -42.17 5.65 30.37
CA GLU A 139 -43.02 6.84 30.61
C GLU A 139 -44.28 6.82 29.75
N LYS A 140 -44.15 6.52 28.45
CA LYS A 140 -45.31 6.38 27.55
C LYS A 140 -46.24 5.27 28.01
N THR A 141 -45.69 4.14 28.45
CA THR A 141 -46.47 3.00 28.92
C THR A 141 -47.20 3.33 30.21
N LYS A 142 -46.56 4.01 31.17
CA LYS A 142 -47.21 4.48 32.40
C LYS A 142 -48.39 5.41 32.10
N LYS A 143 -48.18 6.43 31.26
CA LYS A 143 -49.26 7.35 30.84
C LYS A 143 -50.40 6.61 30.14
N LYS A 144 -50.09 5.63 29.30
CA LYS A 144 -51.09 4.81 28.62
C LYS A 144 -51.90 3.97 29.62
N ILE A 145 -51.24 3.35 30.60
CA ILE A 145 -51.90 2.59 31.66
C ILE A 145 -52.82 3.50 32.48
N GLU A 146 -52.34 4.66 32.91
CA GLU A 146 -53.14 5.64 33.67
C GLU A 146 -54.41 6.05 32.90
N TYR A 147 -54.26 6.40 31.62
CA TYR A 147 -55.37 6.74 30.75
C TYR A 147 -56.35 5.57 30.57
N GLN A 148 -55.84 4.37 30.36
CA GLN A 148 -56.66 3.17 30.17
C GLN A 148 -57.43 2.83 31.44
N VAL A 149 -56.80 2.87 32.62
CA VAL A 149 -57.46 2.68 33.92
C VAL A 149 -58.55 3.72 34.14
N TYR A 150 -58.29 4.99 33.81
CA TYR A 150 -59.30 6.05 33.93
C TYR A 150 -60.49 5.79 32.98
N SER A 151 -60.22 5.48 31.72
CA SER A 151 -61.26 5.21 30.72
C SER A 151 -62.09 3.98 31.06
N GLU A 152 -61.48 2.90 31.55
CA GLU A 152 -62.21 1.68 31.96
C GLU A 152 -63.07 1.93 33.19
N LYS A 153 -62.61 2.74 34.15
CA LYS A 153 -63.44 3.15 35.30
C LYS A 153 -64.68 3.94 34.86
N GLU A 154 -64.52 4.85 33.91
CA GLU A 154 -65.64 5.66 33.42
C GLU A 154 -66.66 4.79 32.64
N LYS A 155 -66.18 3.83 31.84
CA LYS A 155 -67.05 2.83 31.21
C LYS A 155 -67.82 2.00 32.23
N LEU A 156 -67.12 1.45 33.23
CA LEU A 156 -67.74 0.66 34.28
C LEU A 156 -68.81 1.46 35.05
N LYS A 157 -68.54 2.73 35.33
CA LYS A 157 -69.51 3.63 35.96
C LYS A 157 -70.76 3.82 35.10
N SER A 158 -70.58 4.06 33.80
CA SER A 158 -71.70 4.17 32.86
C SER A 158 -72.52 2.89 32.78
N GLU A 159 -71.87 1.72 32.67
CA GLU A 159 -72.54 0.41 32.66
C GLU A 159 -73.31 0.14 33.96
N LEU A 160 -72.76 0.54 35.12
CA LEU A 160 -73.45 0.43 36.41
C LEU A 160 -74.68 1.34 36.47
N ILE A 161 -74.58 2.57 35.97
CA ILE A 161 -75.72 3.51 35.91
C ILE A 161 -76.81 2.95 34.99
N GLU A 162 -76.46 2.47 33.79
CA GLU A 162 -77.40 1.87 32.85
C GLU A 162 -78.10 0.63 33.46
N SER A 163 -77.33 -0.23 34.13
CA SER A 163 -77.88 -1.42 34.80
C SER A 163 -78.80 -1.06 35.97
N ALA A 164 -78.41 -0.07 36.79
CA ALA A 164 -79.25 0.43 37.89
C ALA A 164 -80.55 1.06 37.38
N ILE A 165 -80.48 1.85 36.31
CA ILE A 165 -81.65 2.41 35.62
C ILE A 165 -82.54 1.28 35.08
N GLY A 166 -81.95 0.24 34.47
CA GLY A 166 -82.68 -0.93 33.98
C GLY A 166 -83.43 -1.66 35.09
N ILE A 167 -82.79 -1.91 36.24
CA ILE A 167 -83.42 -2.52 37.41
C ILE A 167 -84.53 -1.62 37.98
N ALA A 168 -84.28 -0.32 38.08
CA ALA A 168 -85.26 0.65 38.56
C ALA A 168 -86.48 0.69 37.64
N MET A 169 -86.30 0.80 36.32
CA MET A 169 -87.38 0.77 35.33
C MET A 169 -88.17 -0.55 35.37
N GLY A 170 -87.51 -1.68 35.64
CA GLY A 170 -88.18 -2.96 35.82
C GLY A 170 -89.03 -3.04 37.09
N LYS A 171 -88.60 -2.43 38.19
CA LYS A 171 -89.30 -2.47 39.50
C LYS A 171 -90.31 -1.33 39.70
N LEU A 172 -90.12 -0.18 39.07
CA LEU A 172 -90.91 1.03 39.26
C LEU A 172 -92.41 0.83 39.00
N PRO A 173 -92.86 0.13 37.94
CA PRO A 173 -94.29 -0.07 37.67
C PRO A 173 -95.03 -0.80 38.80
N SER A 174 -94.34 -1.71 39.49
CA SER A 174 -94.91 -2.49 40.60
C SER A 174 -94.84 -1.78 41.96
N ALA A 175 -94.08 -0.69 42.07
CA ALA A 175 -93.87 0.05 43.32
C ALA A 175 -94.67 1.36 43.41
N ILE A 176 -95.27 1.83 42.31
CA ILE A 176 -96.07 3.07 42.29
C ILE A 176 -97.44 2.84 42.95
N THR A 177 -97.78 3.70 43.92
CA THR A 177 -99.08 3.69 44.61
C THR A 177 -100.07 4.68 43.98
N LYS A 178 -101.36 4.62 44.36
CA LYS A 178 -102.39 5.55 43.86
C LYS A 178 -102.11 6.99 44.29
N GLU A 179 -101.63 7.19 45.52
CA GLU A 179 -101.24 8.49 46.07
C GLU A 179 -100.09 9.11 45.28
N ASP A 180 -99.12 8.31 44.83
CA ASP A 180 -98.00 8.78 44.01
C ASP A 180 -98.46 9.26 42.62
N ASN A 181 -99.39 8.53 41.99
CA ASN A 181 -99.99 8.94 40.71
C ASN A 181 -100.74 10.27 40.82
N GLN A 182 -101.49 10.48 41.90
CA GLN A 182 -102.20 11.74 42.13
C GLN A 182 -101.20 12.90 42.27
N LYS A 183 -100.12 12.71 43.04
CA LYS A 183 -99.03 13.69 43.16
C LYS A 183 -98.31 13.97 41.83
N PHE A 184 -98.11 12.97 40.97
CA PHE A 184 -97.53 13.19 39.65
C PHE A 184 -98.43 14.05 38.76
N ILE A 185 -99.75 13.82 38.80
CA ILE A 185 -100.72 14.64 38.07
C ILE A 185 -100.70 16.08 38.61
N ASP A 186 -100.76 16.26 39.93
CA ASP A 186 -100.75 17.58 40.56
C ASP A 186 -99.46 18.36 40.24
N ASN A 187 -98.30 17.71 40.28
CA ASN A 187 -97.02 18.32 39.91
C ASN A 187 -96.91 18.65 38.41
N TYR A 188 -97.43 17.78 37.53
CA TYR A 188 -97.45 18.04 36.08
C TYR A 188 -98.35 19.24 35.75
N LEU A 189 -99.52 19.31 36.37
CA LEU A 189 -100.43 20.45 36.22
C LEU A 189 -99.77 21.71 36.78
N ALA A 190 -99.22 21.68 38.00
CA ALA A 190 -98.52 22.82 38.59
C ALA A 190 -97.35 23.33 37.73
N TYR A 191 -96.52 22.44 37.17
CA TYR A 191 -95.43 22.82 36.27
C TYR A 191 -95.95 23.45 34.97
N LYS A 192 -97.01 22.89 34.37
CA LYS A 192 -97.61 23.39 33.13
C LYS A 192 -98.33 24.75 33.30
N PHE A 193 -98.83 25.04 34.49
CA PHE A 193 -99.49 26.32 34.82
C PHE A 193 -98.54 27.36 35.48
N SER A 194 -97.27 26.99 35.72
CA SER A 194 -96.21 27.87 36.25
C SER A 194 -95.38 28.54 35.14
N LYS A 195 -95.64 28.18 33.87
CA LYS A 195 -95.04 28.79 32.67
C LYS A 195 -96.13 29.42 31.82
#